data_AF-A0A2W0AUY4-F1
#
_entry.id   AF-A0A2W0AUY4-F1
#
_cell.length_a   1.000
_cell.length_b   1.000
_cell.length_c   1.000
_cell.angle_alpha   90.00
_cell.angle_beta   90.00
_cell.angle_gamma   90.00
#
_symmetry.space_group_name_H-M   'P 1'
#
loop_
_entity.id
_entity.type
_entity.pdbx_description
1 polymer ?
#
loop_
_entity_poly.entity_id
_entity_poly.type
_entity_poly.pdbx_seq_one_letter_code
_entity_poly.pdbx_strand_id
1 'polypeptide(L)' 'MLRAREELLLNWFRAKAEVSAGAVEGLNKKIRVVIRRSYGFRTYEAMEIALYHTLGRLPEPESTHRFR' A
#
# COMPACT_ATOMS: atom_id res chain seq x y z
N MET A 1 3.77 -21.53 -16.79
CA MET A 1 3.34 -20.27 -16.15
C MET A 1 4.19 -19.06 -16.51
N LEU A 2 5.53 -19.13 -16.53
CA LEU A 2 6.36 -17.96 -16.90
C LEU A 2 6.40 -17.67 -18.41
N ARG A 3 6.54 -18.71 -19.26
CA ARG A 3 6.55 -18.55 -20.74
C ARG A 3 5.28 -17.89 -21.28
N ALA A 4 4.13 -18.12 -20.63
CA ALA A 4 2.85 -17.51 -21.03
C ALA A 4 2.79 -15.99 -20.81
N ARG A 5 3.71 -15.42 -20.02
CA ARG A 5 3.82 -13.97 -19.76
C ARG A 5 5.20 -13.43 -20.12
N GLU A 6 5.92 -14.12 -21.01
CA GLU A 6 7.28 -13.78 -21.41
C GLU A 6 7.39 -12.35 -21.93
N GLU A 7 6.45 -11.93 -22.78
CA GLU A 7 6.43 -10.59 -23.35
C GLU A 7 6.41 -9.48 -22.29
N LEU A 8 5.63 -9.65 -21.22
CA LEU A 8 5.55 -8.69 -20.12
C LEU A 8 6.83 -8.65 -19.28
N LEU A 9 7.46 -9.80 -19.06
CA LEU A 9 8.73 -9.89 -18.33
C LEU A 9 9.86 -9.22 -19.12
N LEU A 10 9.86 -9.35 -20.45
CA LEU A 10 10.86 -8.72 -21.32
C LEU A 10 10.80 -7.18 -21.30
N ASN A 11 9.65 -6.59 -20.98
CA ASN A 11 9.52 -5.13 -20.85
C ASN A 11 10.44 -4.55 -19.77
N TRP A 12 10.69 -5.27 -18.68
CA TRP A 12 11.64 -4.85 -17.65
C TRP A 12 13.07 -4.70 -18.20
N PHE A 13 13.51 -5.67 -19.01
CA PHE A 13 14.84 -5.64 -19.63
C PHE A 13 14.94 -4.59 -20.74
N ARG A 14 13.88 -4.43 -21.55
CA ARG A 14 13.81 -3.39 -22.59
C ARG A 14 13.88 -1.98 -22.01
N ALA A 15 13.20 -1.75 -20.89
CA ALA A 15 13.22 -0.49 -20.15
C ALA A 15 14.48 -0.30 -19.30
N LYS A 16 15.43 -1.25 -19.29
CA LYS A 16 16.74 -1.14 -18.62
C LYS A 16 16.66 -0.67 -17.15
N ALA A 17 15.64 -1.11 -16.42
CA ALA A 17 15.38 -0.70 -15.04
C ALA A 17 15.23 0.83 -14.82
N GLU A 18 14.80 1.58 -15.84
CA GLU A 18 14.49 3.02 -15.74
C GLU A 18 13.40 3.30 -14.70
N VAL A 19 12.50 2.34 -14.47
CA VAL A 19 11.42 2.44 -13.48
C VAL A 19 11.83 1.77 -12.18
N SER A 20 11.91 2.55 -11.09
CA SER A 20 12.15 2.01 -9.76
C SER A 20 10.90 1.29 -9.22
N ALA A 21 11.05 0.01 -8.85
CA ALA A 21 10.03 -0.73 -8.13
C ALA A 21 9.90 -0.31 -6.64
N GLY A 22 10.86 0.47 -6.12
CA GLY A 22 10.95 0.80 -4.69
C GLY A 22 9.72 1.52 -4.14
N ALA A 23 9.10 2.41 -4.94
CA ALA A 23 7.88 3.09 -4.53
C ALA A 23 6.71 2.11 -4.34
N VAL A 24 6.55 1.15 -5.26
CA VAL A 24 5.50 0.12 -5.21
C VAL A 24 5.75 -0.83 -4.05
N GLU A 25 7.00 -1.25 -3.84
CA GLU A 25 7.37 -2.12 -2.71
C GLU A 25 7.15 -1.42 -1.35
N GLY A 26 7.52 -0.15 -1.25
CA GLY A 26 7.29 0.67 -0.06
C GLY A 26 5.80 0.77 0.26
N LEU A 27 4.97 1.03 -0.75
CA LEU A 27 3.52 1.11 -0.60
C LEU A 27 2.92 -0.24 -0.18
N ASN A 28 3.36 -1.34 -0.81
CA ASN A 28 2.92 -2.70 -0.45
C ASN A 28 3.26 -3.05 1.01
N LYS A 29 4.46 -2.69 1.49
CA LYS A 29 4.83 -2.86 2.90
C LYS A 29 3.94 -2.04 3.82
N LYS A 30 3.67 -0.77 3.47
CA LYS A 30 2.81 0.13 4.26
C LYS A 30 1.39 -0.40 4.37
N ILE A 31 0.79 -0.84 3.26
CA ILE A 31 -0.56 -1.47 3.23
C ILE A 31 -0.62 -2.66 4.18
N ARG A 32 0.37 -3.55 4.14
CA ARG A 32 0.41 -4.75 5.01
C ARG A 32 0.42 -4.38 6.50
N VAL A 33 1.14 -3.32 6.88
CA VAL A 33 1.19 -2.84 8.27
C VAL A 33 -0.15 -2.24 8.68
N VAL A 34 -0.78 -1.44 7.83
CA VAL A 34 -2.08 -0.81 8.12
C VAL A 34 -3.15 -1.88 8.35
N ILE A 35 -3.27 -2.85 7.43
CA ILE A 35 -4.21 -3.97 7.54
C ILE A 35 -4.02 -4.72 8.88
N ARG A 36 -2.77 -5.01 9.25
CA ARG A 36 -2.46 -5.70 10.51
C ARG A 36 -2.89 -4.90 11.75
N ARG A 37 -2.70 -3.57 11.72
CA ARG A 37 -3.09 -2.68 12.84
C ARG A 37 -4.61 -2.51 12.94
N SER A 38 -5.32 -2.44 11.81
CA SER A 38 -6.77 -2.30 11.77
C SER A 38 -7.53 -3.60 12.00
N TYR A 39 -6.86 -4.76 11.98
CA TYR A 39 -7.49 -6.06 12.23
C TYR A 39 -8.28 -6.11 13.56
N GLY A 40 -7.88 -5.33 14.56
CA GLY A 40 -8.58 -5.20 15.84
C GLY A 40 -10.03 -4.72 15.73
N PHE A 41 -10.38 -3.98 14.67
CA PHE A 41 -11.73 -3.47 14.44
C PHE A 41 -12.70 -4.49 13.83
N ARG A 42 -12.19 -5.62 13.30
CA ARG A 42 -12.95 -6.78 12.82
C ARG A 42 -14.03 -6.50 11.74
N THR A 43 -13.99 -5.34 11.09
CA THR A 43 -14.86 -5.00 9.96
C THR A 43 -14.03 -4.58 8.76
N TYR A 44 -14.57 -4.82 7.57
CA TYR A 44 -13.90 -4.43 6.32
C TYR A 44 -13.87 -2.90 6.17
N GLU A 45 -14.98 -2.25 6.53
CA GLU A 45 -15.16 -0.80 6.47
C GLU A 45 -14.11 -0.07 7.32
N ALA A 46 -13.82 -0.56 8.52
CA ALA A 46 -12.79 0.04 9.38
C ALA A 46 -11.38 -0.13 8.77
N MET A 47 -11.12 -1.26 8.10
CA MET A 47 -9.86 -1.51 7.41
C MET A 47 -9.69 -0.59 6.20
N GLU A 48 -10.76 -0.38 5.43
CA GLU A 48 -10.81 0.54 4.29
C GLU A 48 -10.58 2.00 4.72
N ILE A 49 -11.29 2.46 5.76
CA ILE A 49 -11.10 3.80 6.34
C ILE A 49 -9.65 3.98 6.80
N ALA A 50 -9.07 3.02 7.52
CA ALA A 50 -7.69 3.08 7.98
C ALA A 50 -6.68 3.19 6.82
N LEU A 51 -6.93 2.50 5.71
CA LEU A 51 -6.12 2.61 4.49
C LEU A 51 -6.24 4.00 3.87
N TYR A 52 -7.44 4.55 3.75
CA TYR A 52 -7.64 5.89 3.18
C TYR A 52 -6.98 7.00 4.01
N HIS A 53 -7.12 6.98 5.34
CA HIS A 53 -6.43 7.96 6.20
C HIS A 53 -4.90 7.82 6.12
N THR A 54 -4.37 6.58 6.13
CA THR A 54 -2.92 6.36 6.19
C THR A 54 -2.21 6.58 4.84
N LEU A 55 -2.88 6.28 3.73
CA LEU A 55 -2.31 6.40 2.37
C LEU A 55 -2.72 7.70 1.68
N GLY A 56 -3.99 8.09 1.81
CA GLY A 56 -4.57 9.27 1.20
C GLY A 56 -4.42 10.55 2.02
N ARG A 57 -3.92 10.45 3.28
CA ARG A 57 -3.72 11.59 4.19
C ARG A 57 -5.01 12.42 4.34
N LEU A 58 -6.14 11.72 4.44
CA LEU A 58 -7.44 12.36 4.65
C LEU A 58 -7.45 13.13 5.98
N PRO A 59 -8.21 14.24 6.05
CA PRO A 59 -8.32 15.01 7.27
C PRO A 59 -8.85 14.12 8.40
N GLU A 60 -8.15 14.13 9.52
CA GLU A 60 -8.60 13.49 10.75
C GLU A 60 -9.43 14.48 11.57
N PRO A 61 -10.44 14.03 12.31
CA PRO A 61 -11.18 14.90 13.21
C PRO A 61 -10.27 15.47 14.30
N GLU A 62 -10.54 16.70 14.72
CA GLU A 62 -9.85 17.33 15.85
C GLU A 62 -10.02 16.46 17.11
N SER A 63 -8.90 15.95 17.64
CA SER A 63 -8.89 15.16 18.88
C SER A 63 -8.49 16.03 20.06
N THR A 64 -9.31 15.98 21.12
CA THR A 64 -9.02 16.66 22.40
C THR A 64 -7.74 16.14 23.06
N HIS A 65 -7.33 14.90 22.75
CA HIS A 65 -6.16 14.27 23.35
C HIS A 65 -5.16 13.85 22.26
N ARG A 66 -3.92 14.33 22.40
CA ARG A 66 -2.78 13.90 21.61
C ARG A 66 -1.87 13.05 22.49
N PHE A 67 -1.65 11.81 22.10
CA PHE A 67 -0.60 11.00 22.70
C PHE A 67 0.73 11.47 22.12
N ARG A 68 1.58 12.06 22.96
CA ARG A 68 2.96 12.44 22.60
C ARG A 68 3.87 11.21 22.59
#